data_AF-A0A382QZ77-F1
#
_entry.id   AF-A0A382QZ77-F1
#
_cell.length_a   1.000
_cell.length_b   1.000
_cell.length_c   1.000
_cell.angle_alpha   90.00
_cell.angle_beta   90.00
_cell.angle_gamma   90.00
#
_symmetry.space_group_name_H-M   'P 1'
#
loop_
_entity.id
_entity.type
_entity.pdbx_description
1 polymer ?
#
loop_
_entity_poly.entity_id
_entity_poly.type
_entity_poly.pdbx_seq_one_letter_code
_entity_poly.pdbx_strand_id
1 'polypeptide(L)'
;VRKDGLVEGTALCVVMDGTTKYPVKFAVGDKGCQRVRDEERKNVHAVIRGCMINAVWRYDGMDAFELGWANDAAKEMKQREMEEREGYKWMEVTYNPYKYRTFVSIDTNPFRATENVIEPIFTARKVIIMDKVWAQVPTQETQESN
;
A
#
# COMPACT_ATOMS: atom_id res chain seq x y z
N VAL A 1 -7.29 5.94 18.44
CA VAL A 1 -8.66 6.49 18.57
C VAL A 1 -8.92 6.68 20.04
N ARG A 2 -9.13 7.93 20.49
CA ARG A 2 -9.49 8.21 21.89
C ARG A 2 -10.90 7.67 22.19
N LYS A 3 -11.26 7.67 23.48
CA LYS A 3 -12.61 7.31 23.98
C LYS A 3 -13.75 8.14 23.35
N ASP A 4 -13.45 9.31 22.78
CA ASP A 4 -14.38 10.25 22.14
C ASP A 4 -14.44 10.11 20.61
N GLY A 5 -13.66 9.20 20.02
CA GLY A 5 -13.67 8.94 18.58
C GLY A 5 -12.83 9.92 17.73
N LEU A 6 -12.10 10.86 18.34
CA LEU A 6 -11.23 11.78 17.60
C LEU A 6 -9.94 11.07 17.12
N VAL A 7 -9.58 11.36 15.86
CA VAL A 7 -8.31 10.98 15.24
C VAL A 7 -7.30 12.07 15.56
N GLU A 8 -6.22 11.75 16.27
CA GLU A 8 -5.23 12.74 16.75
C GLU A 8 -4.04 12.92 15.83
N GLY A 9 -3.97 12.11 14.77
CA GLY A 9 -2.85 12.11 13.86
C GLY A 9 -3.09 11.22 12.67
N THR A 10 -2.34 11.51 11.60
CA THR A 10 -2.39 10.78 10.34
C THR A 10 -1.01 10.18 10.09
N ALA A 11 -0.93 8.92 9.67
CA ALA A 11 0.34 8.38 9.20
C ALA A 11 0.69 9.00 7.84
N LEU A 12 1.91 9.55 7.74
CA LEU A 12 2.49 10.01 6.48
C LEU A 12 3.16 8.86 5.72
N CYS A 13 3.69 7.89 6.46
CA CYS A 13 4.28 6.67 5.93
C CYS A 13 3.97 5.51 6.87
N VAL A 14 3.58 4.37 6.32
CA VAL A 14 3.48 3.10 7.03
C VAL A 14 4.26 2.05 6.26
N VAL A 15 5.12 1.32 6.95
CA VAL A 15 5.91 0.22 6.39
C VAL A 15 5.44 -1.07 7.02
N MET A 16 4.97 -1.99 6.20
CA MET A 16 4.57 -3.33 6.61
C MET A 16 5.54 -4.34 6.01
N ASP A 17 6.03 -5.26 6.82
CA ASP A 17 6.87 -6.36 6.38
C ASP A 17 6.20 -7.71 6.67
N GLY A 18 6.45 -8.64 5.77
CA GLY A 18 5.85 -9.95 5.73
C GLY A 18 6.93 -10.99 5.43
N THR A 19 6.54 -12.24 5.64
CA THR A 19 7.38 -13.40 5.33
C THR A 19 6.64 -14.29 4.34
N THR A 20 7.32 -15.28 3.77
CA THR A 20 6.67 -16.28 2.90
C THR A 20 5.49 -16.97 3.61
N LYS A 21 5.63 -17.24 4.93
CA LYS A 21 4.56 -17.85 5.74
C LYS A 21 3.44 -16.86 6.09
N TYR A 22 3.78 -15.60 6.30
CA TYR A 22 2.84 -14.54 6.70
C TYR A 22 3.07 -13.29 5.85
N PRO A 23 2.63 -13.30 4.59
CA PRO A 23 2.81 -12.15 3.71
C PRO A 23 1.86 -11.01 4.10
N VAL A 24 2.16 -9.80 3.63
CA VAL A 24 1.20 -8.71 3.66
C VAL A 24 0.07 -9.05 2.67
N LYS A 25 -1.19 -8.94 3.11
CA LYS A 25 -2.39 -9.33 2.37
C LYS A 25 -3.21 -8.12 1.96
N PHE A 26 -3.65 -8.12 0.71
CA PHE A 26 -4.59 -7.17 0.13
C PHE A 26 -5.96 -7.82 0.09
N ALA A 27 -6.94 -7.27 0.81
CA ALA A 27 -8.26 -7.85 0.91
C ALA A 27 -9.35 -6.83 0.58
N VAL A 28 -10.31 -7.27 -0.22
CA VAL A 28 -11.53 -6.53 -0.52
C VAL A 28 -12.72 -7.42 -0.15
N GLY A 29 -13.65 -6.91 0.66
CA GLY A 29 -14.86 -7.63 1.02
C GLY A 29 -15.91 -7.53 -0.08
N ASP A 30 -16.35 -8.66 -0.63
CA ASP A 30 -17.27 -8.71 -1.78
C ASP A 30 -18.58 -7.94 -1.55
N LYS A 31 -19.24 -8.17 -0.40
CA LYS A 31 -20.49 -7.46 -0.06
C LYS A 31 -20.28 -5.96 0.08
N GLY A 32 -19.14 -5.56 0.65
CA GLY A 32 -18.79 -4.15 0.79
C GLY A 32 -18.54 -3.50 -0.56
N CYS A 33 -17.79 -4.18 -1.44
CA CYS A 33 -17.50 -3.75 -2.80
C CYS A 33 -18.79 -3.62 -3.63
N GLN A 34 -19.66 -4.62 -3.59
CA GLN A 34 -20.96 -4.59 -4.29
C GLN A 34 -21.81 -3.42 -3.80
N ARG A 35 -21.88 -3.21 -2.49
CA ARG A 35 -22.62 -2.08 -1.92
C ARG A 35 -22.06 -0.72 -2.34
N VAL A 36 -20.74 -0.55 -2.44
CA VAL A 36 -20.13 0.68 -2.99
C VAL A 36 -20.53 0.90 -4.45
N ARG A 37 -20.61 -0.16 -5.25
CA ARG A 37 -21.02 -0.07 -6.66
C ARG A 37 -22.50 0.27 -6.81
N ASP A 38 -23.35 -0.33 -5.97
CA ASP A 38 -24.80 -0.15 -6.04
C ASP A 38 -25.23 1.21 -5.49
N GLU A 39 -24.64 1.64 -4.37
CA GLU A 39 -25.04 2.87 -3.66
C GLU A 39 -24.21 4.10 -4.03
N GLU A 40 -23.09 3.92 -4.76
CA GLU A 40 -22.08 4.96 -5.04
C GLU A 40 -21.54 5.67 -3.79
N ARG A 41 -21.65 5.02 -2.62
CA ARG A 41 -21.27 5.57 -1.31
C ARG A 41 -19.97 4.95 -0.81
N LYS A 42 -19.11 5.77 -0.19
CA LYS A 42 -17.85 5.31 0.42
C LYS A 42 -18.13 4.39 1.61
N ASN A 43 -17.88 3.09 1.44
CA ASN A 43 -17.83 2.12 2.53
C ASN A 43 -16.41 1.58 2.70
N VAL A 44 -15.95 1.33 3.92
CA VAL A 44 -14.65 0.69 4.17
C VAL A 44 -14.77 -0.80 3.84
N HIS A 45 -14.32 -1.18 2.65
CA HIS A 45 -14.39 -2.56 2.15
C HIS A 45 -13.04 -3.10 1.67
N ALA A 46 -12.02 -2.23 1.59
CA ALA A 46 -10.68 -2.58 1.19
C ALA A 46 -9.72 -2.37 2.36
N VAL A 47 -8.81 -3.33 2.58
CA VAL A 47 -7.86 -3.31 3.68
C VAL A 47 -6.56 -4.00 3.29
N ILE A 48 -5.43 -3.44 3.76
CA ILE A 48 -4.10 -4.05 3.71
C ILE A 48 -3.79 -4.57 5.11
N ARG A 49 -3.41 -5.84 5.23
CA ARG A 49 -3.15 -6.51 6.52
C ARG A 49 -1.75 -7.10 6.53
N GLY A 50 -0.96 -6.78 7.55
CA GLY A 50 0.40 -7.26 7.71
C GLY A 50 0.98 -6.83 9.05
N CYS A 51 2.27 -7.12 9.27
CA CYS A 51 3.00 -6.62 10.43
C CYS A 51 3.55 -5.22 10.12
N MET A 52 3.09 -4.19 10.84
CA MET A 52 3.67 -2.85 10.72
C MET A 52 5.01 -2.83 11.46
N ILE A 53 6.08 -2.52 10.72
CA ILE A 53 7.45 -2.47 11.27
C ILE A 53 7.95 -1.04 11.47
N ASN A 54 7.38 -0.06 10.75
CA ASN A 54 7.76 1.33 10.88
C ASN A 54 6.62 2.26 10.46
N ALA A 55 6.61 3.48 10.99
CA ALA A 55 5.67 4.51 10.57
C ALA A 55 6.18 5.92 10.91
N VAL A 56 5.81 6.89 10.07
CA VAL A 56 5.95 8.32 10.36
C VAL A 56 4.56 8.90 10.56
N TRP A 57 4.37 9.62 11.67
CA TRP A 57 3.09 10.22 12.05
C TRP A 57 3.17 11.74 11.98
N ARG A 58 2.08 12.36 11.53
CA ARG A 58 1.81 13.77 11.78
C ARG A 58 0.69 13.92 12.80
N TYR A 59 0.73 15.00 13.58
CA TYR A 59 -0.35 15.40 14.48
C TYR A 59 -1.04 16.64 13.92
N ASP A 60 -2.33 16.79 14.18
CA ASP A 60 -3.14 17.87 13.58
C ASP A 60 -2.72 19.28 14.02
N GLY A 61 -1.99 19.39 15.13
CA GLY A 61 -1.45 20.66 15.64
C GLY A 61 -0.05 21.01 15.14
N MET A 62 0.55 20.23 14.24
CA MET A 62 1.89 20.54 13.71
C MET A 62 1.87 21.84 12.90
N ASP A 63 2.86 22.69 13.12
CA ASP A 63 3.08 23.84 12.25
C ASP A 63 3.66 23.41 10.88
N ALA A 64 3.76 24.37 9.95
CA ALA A 64 4.25 24.08 8.60
C ALA A 64 5.70 23.57 8.56
N PHE A 65 6.53 23.99 9.52
CA PHE A 65 7.93 23.59 9.62
C PHE A 65 8.05 22.15 10.15
N GLU A 66 7.34 21.84 11.23
CA GLU A 66 7.25 20.48 11.79
C GLU A 66 6.67 19.49 10.77
N LEU A 67 5.62 19.90 10.05
CA LEU A 67 5.05 19.11 8.98
C LEU A 67 6.05 18.90 7.83
N GLY A 68 6.87 19.90 7.51
CA GLY A 68 7.97 19.78 6.55
C GLY A 68 8.94 18.67 6.94
N TRP A 69 9.43 18.70 8.19
CA TRP A 69 10.33 17.67 8.71
C TRP A 69 9.70 16.28 8.72
N ALA A 70 8.43 16.17 9.12
CA ALA A 70 7.72 14.89 9.12
C ALA A 70 7.56 14.32 7.69
N ASN A 71 7.32 15.17 6.69
CA ASN A 71 7.27 14.75 5.29
C ASN A 71 8.64 14.29 4.77
N ASP A 72 9.72 14.98 5.14
CA ASP A 72 11.06 14.59 4.72
C ASP A 72 11.51 13.28 5.39
N ALA A 73 11.20 13.10 6.68
CA ALA A 73 11.40 11.82 7.37
C ALA A 73 10.60 10.67 6.72
N ALA A 74 9.37 10.93 6.27
CA ALA A 74 8.56 9.94 5.55
C ALA A 74 9.18 9.55 4.20
N LYS A 75 9.72 10.52 3.45
CA LYS A 75 10.43 10.26 2.18
C LYS A 75 11.73 9.49 2.40
N GLU A 76 12.52 9.87 3.40
CA GLU A 76 13.76 9.18 3.77
C GLU A 76 13.47 7.73 4.18
N MET A 77 12.43 7.52 5.01
CA MET A 77 11.99 6.18 5.39
C MET A 77 11.61 5.34 4.17
N LYS A 78 10.85 5.89 3.22
CA LYS A 78 10.51 5.20 1.98
C LYS A 78 11.78 4.79 1.22
N GLN A 79 12.73 5.72 1.02
CA GLN A 79 13.96 5.44 0.29
C GLN A 79 14.78 4.32 0.96
N ARG A 80 14.91 4.36 2.30
CA ARG A 80 15.62 3.33 3.05
C ARG A 80 14.95 1.96 2.97
N GLU A 81 13.62 1.91 3.02
CA GLU A 81 12.86 0.67 3.08
C GLU A 81 12.59 0.04 1.71
N MET A 82 12.68 0.84 0.63
CA MET A 82 12.62 0.38 -0.76
C MET A 82 13.94 -0.28 -1.19
N GLU A 83 14.44 -1.22 -0.38
CA GLU A 83 15.59 -2.04 -0.71
C GLU A 83 15.29 -2.93 -1.93
N GLU A 84 16.24 -3.04 -2.84
CA GLU A 84 16.20 -4.04 -3.90
C GLU A 84 16.48 -5.42 -3.32
N ARG A 85 15.79 -6.43 -3.84
CA ARG A 85 15.95 -7.82 -3.42
C ARG A 85 15.87 -8.72 -4.62
N GLU A 86 16.85 -9.60 -4.75
CA GLU A 86 16.86 -10.62 -5.80
C GLU A 86 15.56 -11.44 -5.77
N GLY A 87 14.96 -11.65 -6.95
CA GLY A 87 13.68 -12.34 -7.11
C GLY A 87 12.45 -11.49 -6.78
N TYR A 88 12.60 -10.20 -6.48
CA TYR A 88 11.48 -9.30 -6.19
C TYR A 88 11.57 -7.99 -7.00
N LYS A 89 10.41 -7.40 -7.27
CA LYS A 89 10.30 -6.05 -7.83
C LYS A 89 9.31 -5.20 -7.04
N TRP A 90 9.57 -3.90 -6.99
CA TRP A 90 8.65 -2.92 -6.44
C TRP A 90 7.62 -2.49 -7.49
N MET A 91 6.34 -2.51 -7.12
CA MET A 91 5.22 -2.17 -7.99
C MET A 91 4.30 -1.18 -7.29
N GLU A 92 3.76 -0.21 -8.03
CA GLU A 92 2.70 0.65 -7.52
C GLU A 92 1.40 -0.16 -7.41
N VAL A 93 0.66 0.01 -6.32
CA VAL A 93 -0.62 -0.66 -6.09
C VAL A 93 -1.73 0.38 -6.09
N THR A 94 -2.81 0.08 -6.81
CA THR A 94 -4.01 0.91 -6.82
C THR A 94 -5.26 0.08 -6.56
N TYR A 95 -6.33 0.79 -6.18
CA TYR A 95 -7.65 0.21 -6.02
C TYR A 95 -8.73 1.22 -6.41
N ASN A 96 -9.56 0.84 -7.38
CA ASN A 96 -10.77 1.57 -7.74
C ASN A 96 -11.94 0.59 -7.74
N PRO A 97 -12.88 0.68 -6.78
CA PRO A 97 -13.98 -0.27 -6.67
C PRO A 97 -14.91 -0.29 -7.88
N TYR A 98 -14.98 0.81 -8.64
CA TYR A 98 -15.80 0.92 -9.86
C TYR A 98 -15.14 0.28 -11.09
N LYS A 99 -13.82 0.02 -11.03
CA LYS A 99 -13.07 -0.63 -12.12
C LYS A 99 -12.67 -2.06 -11.77
N TYR A 100 -12.25 -2.30 -10.53
CA TYR A 100 -11.63 -3.55 -10.10
C TYR A 100 -12.37 -4.15 -8.91
N ARG A 101 -12.37 -5.48 -8.82
CA ARG A 101 -12.90 -6.20 -7.65
C ARG A 101 -11.85 -6.37 -6.55
N THR A 102 -10.57 -6.27 -6.91
CA THR A 102 -9.41 -6.47 -6.02
C THR A 102 -8.45 -5.29 -6.17
N PHE A 103 -7.43 -5.24 -5.33
CA PHE A 103 -6.25 -4.41 -5.60
C PHE A 103 -5.57 -4.88 -6.89
N VAL A 104 -4.92 -3.95 -7.58
CA VAL A 104 -4.13 -4.24 -8.78
C VAL A 104 -2.76 -3.56 -8.68
N SER A 105 -1.73 -4.22 -9.19
CA SER A 105 -0.40 -3.66 -9.39
C SER A 105 -0.28 -3.03 -10.77
N ILE A 106 0.46 -1.93 -10.85
CA ILE A 106 0.78 -1.21 -12.09
C ILE A 106 2.28 -1.37 -12.34
N ASP A 107 2.66 -1.98 -13.47
CA ASP A 107 4.06 -1.96 -13.90
C ASP A 107 4.39 -0.58 -14.46
N THR A 108 5.11 0.22 -13.68
CA THR A 108 5.49 1.59 -14.06
C THR A 108 6.80 1.62 -14.86
N ASN A 109 7.35 0.47 -15.28
CA ASN A 109 8.58 0.42 -16.06
C ASN A 109 8.35 1.01 -17.46
N PRO A 110 8.92 2.19 -17.78
CA PRO A 110 8.68 2.87 -19.05
C PRO A 110 9.27 2.12 -20.26
N PHE A 111 10.13 1.12 -20.03
CA PHE A 111 10.77 0.33 -21.08
C PHE A 111 10.03 -0.98 -21.40
N ARG A 112 9.03 -1.38 -20.60
CA ARG A 112 8.36 -2.68 -20.75
C ARG A 112 7.03 -2.67 -21.50
N ALA A 113 6.36 -1.53 -21.70
CA ALA A 113 5.19 -1.44 -22.59
C ALA A 113 4.74 0.00 -22.86
N THR A 114 4.10 0.19 -24.01
CA THR A 114 3.39 1.40 -24.44
C THR A 114 2.11 1.67 -23.61
N GLU A 115 1.70 0.70 -22.78
CA GLU A 115 0.53 0.73 -21.89
C GLU A 115 0.88 0.07 -20.54
N ASN A 116 0.37 0.60 -19.42
CA ASN A 116 0.60 0.04 -18.10
C ASN A 116 0.04 -1.39 -17.99
N VAL A 117 0.87 -2.37 -17.60
CA VAL A 117 0.40 -3.72 -17.27
C VAL A 117 -0.30 -3.68 -15.90
N ILE A 118 -1.57 -4.09 -15.86
CA ILE A 118 -2.42 -4.07 -14.66
C ILE A 118 -2.80 -5.49 -14.28
N GLU A 119 -2.32 -5.97 -13.14
CA GLU A 119 -2.56 -7.34 -12.67
C GLU A 119 -3.13 -7.36 -11.24
N PRO A 120 -4.04 -8.30 -10.91
CA PRO A 120 -4.50 -8.47 -9.53
C PRO A 120 -3.35 -8.77 -8.56
N ILE A 121 -3.36 -8.11 -7.41
CA ILE A 121 -2.42 -8.37 -6.32
C ILE A 121 -3.17 -8.78 -5.05
N PHE A 122 -2.76 -9.89 -4.45
CA PHE A 122 -3.34 -10.43 -3.23
C PHE A 122 -2.36 -10.45 -2.06
N THR A 123 -1.06 -10.57 -2.36
CA THR A 123 -0.01 -10.67 -1.36
C THR A 123 1.25 -9.93 -1.80
N ALA A 124 2.02 -9.45 -0.82
CA ALA A 124 3.35 -8.91 -1.02
C ALA A 124 4.26 -9.28 0.16
N ARG A 125 5.59 -9.25 -0.06
CA ARG A 125 6.55 -9.38 1.04
C ARG A 125 6.53 -8.11 1.88
N LYS A 126 6.78 -6.94 1.27
CA LYS A 126 6.84 -5.63 1.95
C LYS A 126 5.86 -4.67 1.28
N VAL A 127 5.24 -3.80 2.06
CA VAL A 127 4.34 -2.75 1.56
C VAL A 127 4.69 -1.43 2.23
N ILE A 128 4.75 -0.36 1.44
CA ILE A 128 4.95 1.01 1.92
C ILE A 128 3.73 1.84 1.49
N ILE A 129 3.07 2.47 2.45
CA ILE A 129 1.86 3.27 2.25
C ILE A 129 2.19 4.72 2.56
N MET A 130 2.11 5.58 1.54
CA MET A 130 2.24 7.05 1.65
C MET A 130 1.11 7.72 0.85
N ASP A 131 1.44 8.73 0.04
CA ASP A 131 0.58 9.27 -1.03
C ASP A 131 0.21 8.19 -2.06
N LYS A 132 1.16 7.27 -2.32
CA LYS A 132 1.00 6.06 -3.13
C LYS A 132 1.28 4.81 -2.31
N VAL A 133 0.73 3.70 -2.75
CA VAL A 133 1.00 2.38 -2.17
C VAL A 133 2.01 1.65 -3.05
N TRP A 134 3.08 1.14 -2.45
CA TRP A 134 4.11 0.36 -3.12
C TRP A 134 4.18 -1.03 -2.48
N ALA A 135 4.29 -2.06 -3.32
CA ALA A 135 4.39 -3.45 -2.89
C ALA A 135 5.61 -4.13 -3.52
N GLN A 136 6.37 -4.85 -2.70
CA GLN A 136 7.46 -5.72 -3.16
C GLN A 136 6.89 -7.11 -3.44
N VAL A 137 6.79 -7.45 -4.73
CA VAL A 137 6.18 -8.69 -5.24
C VAL A 137 7.25 -9.58 -5.88
N PRO A 138 7.09 -10.92 -5.84
CA PRO A 138 8.02 -11.83 -6.49
C PRO A 138 8.00 -11.64 -8.01
N THR A 139 9.16 -11.83 -8.65
CA THR A 139 9.26 -11.91 -10.12
C THR A 139 8.79 -13.29 -10.61
N GLN A 140 8.42 -13.39 -11.90
CA GLN A 140 7.93 -14.64 -12.51
C GLN A 140 8.92 -15.81 -12.33
N GLU A 141 10.23 -15.54 -12.41
CA GLU A 141 11.31 -16.52 -12.19
C GLU A 141 11.30 -17.14 -10.77
N THR A 142 10.79 -16.40 -9.77
CA THR A 142 10.66 -16.88 -8.38
C THR A 142 9.34 -17.63 -8.13
N GLN A 143 8.34 -17.44 -9.00
CA GLN A 143 7.06 -18.16 -8.91
C GLN A 143 7.15 -19.58 -9.47
N GLU A 144 8.04 -19.84 -10.46
CA GLU A 144 8.23 -21.15 -11.09
C GLU A 144 9.16 -22.09 -10.30
N SER A 145 9.89 -21.56 -9.32
CA SER A 145 10.90 -22.29 -8.52
C SER A 145 10.40 -22.75 -7.14
N ASN A 146 9.11 -22.56 -6.82
CA ASN A 146 8.48 -22.99 -5.57
C ASN A 146 7.38 -24.03 -5.78
#